data_AF-Q07IE6-F1
#
_entry.id   AF-Q07IE6-F1
#
_cell.length_a   1.000
_cell.length_b   1.000
_cell.length_c   1.000
_cell.angle_alpha   90.00
_cell.angle_beta   90.00
_cell.angle_gamma   90.00
#
_symmetry.space_group_name_H-M   'P 1'
#
loop_
_entity.id
_entity.type
_entity.pdbx_description
1 polymer ?
#
loop_
_entity_poly.entity_id
_entity_poly.type
_entity_poly.pdbx_seq_one_letter_code
_entity_poly.pdbx_strand_id
1 'polypeptide(L)'
;MFDAQCDLAALVYGEDQDPDAVLQQFAADLRARGIRAVGLVQVGHRLHDQPKLDAVLVHSGERLQLLQDLGPLATGCRLDVGQLLSAGSQVAGAIDQGADLLIINRFGKQESEGKGLSFLIDRALSADIPVVIAVPRHRFDDWIKFADGMSVKLNCTRAALEVWWAGVSARAASVVRDDHVTVCEVVK
;
A
#
# COMPACT_ATOMS: atom_id res chain seq x y z
N MET A 1 -15.75 -17.06 6.00
CA MET A 1 -15.81 -16.66 4.58
C MET A 1 -15.33 -15.22 4.57
N PHE A 2 -14.05 -14.99 4.33
CA PHE A 2 -13.51 -13.62 4.33
C PHE A 2 -13.91 -13.01 3.00
N ASP A 3 -14.79 -12.02 3.04
CA ASP A 3 -15.31 -11.35 1.86
C ASP A 3 -14.14 -10.85 1.01
N ALA A 4 -13.92 -11.48 -0.15
CA ALA A 4 -12.97 -11.00 -1.16
C ALA A 4 -13.45 -9.69 -1.84
N GLN A 5 -14.38 -8.98 -1.18
CA GLN A 5 -15.14 -7.87 -1.72
C GLN A 5 -14.68 -6.52 -1.14
N CYS A 6 -13.81 -6.46 -0.12
CA CYS A 6 -13.33 -5.18 0.41
C CYS A 6 -12.21 -4.58 -0.46
N ASP A 7 -12.29 -3.27 -0.69
CA ASP A 7 -11.24 -2.46 -1.34
C ASP A 7 -9.99 -2.33 -0.47
N LEU A 8 -10.04 -2.74 0.80
CA LEU A 8 -8.92 -2.75 1.72
C LEU A 8 -8.40 -4.17 1.96
N ALA A 9 -7.16 -4.44 1.57
CA ALA A 9 -6.49 -5.73 1.74
C ALA A 9 -5.24 -5.65 2.63
N ALA A 10 -5.09 -6.65 3.51
CA ALA A 10 -3.90 -6.86 4.32
C ALA A 10 -3.12 -8.08 3.84
N LEU A 11 -1.94 -7.86 3.29
CA LEU A 11 -0.96 -8.89 2.96
C LEU A 11 -0.26 -9.35 4.25
N VAL A 12 -0.72 -10.46 4.83
CA VAL A 12 -0.21 -10.94 6.11
C VAL A 12 1.01 -11.84 5.92
N TYR A 13 2.12 -11.47 6.56
CA TYR A 13 3.41 -12.14 6.41
C TYR A 13 4.00 -12.60 7.75
N GLY A 14 4.72 -13.74 7.70
CA GLY A 14 5.55 -14.28 8.78
C GLY A 14 6.98 -13.76 8.77
N GLU A 15 7.80 -14.18 9.73
CA GLU A 15 9.21 -13.75 9.86
C GLU A 15 10.12 -14.27 8.74
N ASP A 16 9.70 -15.36 8.09
CA ASP A 16 10.36 -16.05 6.98
C ASP A 16 9.93 -15.54 5.59
N GLN A 17 8.99 -14.60 5.55
CA GLN A 17 8.41 -14.10 4.31
C GLN A 17 8.88 -12.69 3.99
N ASP A 18 9.10 -12.43 2.71
CA ASP A 18 9.52 -11.13 2.18
C ASP A 18 8.33 -10.45 1.47
N PRO A 19 7.49 -9.68 2.20
CA PRO A 19 6.39 -8.93 1.59
C PRO A 19 6.90 -7.82 0.65
N ASP A 20 8.12 -7.32 0.88
CA ASP A 20 8.72 -6.23 0.12
C ASP A 20 8.96 -6.68 -1.33
N ALA A 21 9.53 -7.87 -1.51
CA ALA A 21 9.74 -8.48 -2.81
C ALA A 21 8.42 -8.76 -3.54
N VAL A 22 7.43 -9.31 -2.83
CA VAL A 22 6.11 -9.63 -3.40
C VAL A 22 5.40 -8.36 -3.89
N LEU A 23 5.38 -7.30 -3.08
CA LEU A 23 4.75 -6.03 -3.44
C LEU A 23 5.50 -5.30 -4.57
N GLN A 24 6.83 -5.34 -4.59
CA GLN A 24 7.62 -4.74 -5.67
C GLN A 24 7.35 -5.41 -7.01
N GLN A 25 7.35 -6.75 -7.04
CA GLN A 25 7.05 -7.49 -8.26
C GLN A 25 5.63 -7.21 -8.73
N PHE A 26 4.66 -7.18 -7.80
CA PHE A 26 3.27 -6.86 -8.13
C PHE A 26 3.12 -5.46 -8.71
N ALA A 27 3.70 -4.45 -8.07
CA ALA A 27 3.71 -3.08 -8.55
C ALA A 27 4.35 -2.95 -9.96
N ALA A 28 5.47 -3.64 -10.19
CA ALA A 28 6.15 -3.63 -11.48
C ALA A 28 5.28 -4.19 -12.61
N ASP A 29 4.57 -5.28 -12.35
CA ASP A 29 3.70 -5.93 -13.33
C ASP A 29 2.42 -5.12 -13.59
N LEU A 30 1.85 -4.49 -12.57
CA LEU A 30 0.74 -3.53 -12.76
C LEU A 30 1.15 -2.38 -13.67
N ARG A 31 2.33 -1.80 -13.42
CA ARG A 31 2.87 -0.72 -14.27
C ARG A 31 3.12 -1.19 -15.70
N ALA A 32 3.64 -2.41 -15.89
CA ALA A 32 3.82 -2.99 -17.23
C ALA A 32 2.49 -3.18 -17.98
N ARG A 33 1.38 -3.31 -17.26
CA ARG A 33 0.00 -3.39 -17.79
C ARG A 33 -0.66 -2.01 -17.96
N GLY A 34 0.05 -0.92 -17.68
CA GLY A 34 -0.47 0.45 -17.75
C GLY A 34 -1.36 0.86 -16.56
N ILE A 35 -1.40 0.06 -15.50
CA ILE A 35 -2.15 0.36 -14.27
C ILE A 35 -1.31 1.30 -13.40
N ARG A 36 -1.90 2.40 -12.94
CA ARG A 36 -1.25 3.42 -12.13
C ARG A 36 -1.35 3.08 -10.64
N ALA A 37 -0.49 2.16 -10.20
CA ALA A 37 -0.26 1.94 -8.79
C ALA A 37 0.55 3.11 -8.18
N VAL A 38 0.14 3.59 -7.01
CA VAL A 38 0.82 4.60 -6.21
C VAL A 38 1.14 4.04 -4.83
N GLY A 39 2.01 4.71 -4.08
CA GLY A 39 2.40 4.25 -2.75
C GLY A 39 3.89 4.17 -2.51
N LEU A 40 4.25 3.45 -1.45
CA LEU A 40 5.61 3.35 -0.92
C LEU A 40 5.92 1.90 -0.54
N VAL A 41 7.00 1.36 -1.10
CA VAL A 41 7.48 0.01 -0.78
C VAL A 41 8.91 0.07 -0.26
N GLN A 42 9.17 -0.49 0.92
CA GLN A 42 10.53 -0.58 1.46
C GLN A 42 11.39 -1.53 0.61
N VAL A 43 12.66 -1.20 0.48
CA VAL A 43 13.69 -1.98 -0.21
C VAL A 43 14.86 -2.08 0.76
N GLY A 44 14.98 -3.22 1.44
CA GLY A 44 16.05 -3.42 2.41
C GLY A 44 16.26 -4.87 2.75
N HIS A 45 17.39 -5.43 2.31
CA HIS A 45 17.95 -6.62 2.94
C HIS A 45 18.90 -6.20 4.05
N ARG A 46 18.93 -6.95 5.15
CA ARG A 46 20.06 -6.95 6.11
C ARG A 46 21.29 -7.48 5.38
N LEU A 47 21.96 -6.63 4.60
CA LEU A 47 23.27 -6.91 4.03
C LEU A 47 24.32 -6.26 4.94
N HIS A 48 24.98 -7.09 5.74
CA HIS A 48 26.20 -6.78 6.50
C HIS A 48 26.11 -5.60 7.48
N ASP A 49 25.78 -5.88 8.75
CA ASP A 49 25.99 -5.04 9.96
C ASP A 49 25.57 -3.55 9.93
N GLN A 50 24.92 -3.09 8.86
CA GLN A 50 24.36 -1.76 8.73
C GLN A 50 22.92 -1.87 8.25
N PRO A 51 21.93 -1.39 9.03
CA PRO A 51 20.56 -1.35 8.55
C PRO A 51 20.49 -0.34 7.40
N LYS A 52 20.37 -0.82 6.16
CA LYS A 52 19.93 -0.02 5.01
C LYS A 52 18.45 -0.31 4.77
N LEU A 53 17.63 0.68 5.07
CA LEU A 53 16.19 0.74 4.85
C LEU A 53 16.00 1.86 3.83
N ASP A 54 15.99 1.46 2.57
CA ASP A 54 15.54 2.34 1.51
C ASP A 54 14.03 2.12 1.33
N ALA A 55 13.36 3.07 0.68
CA ALA A 55 12.03 2.87 0.15
C ALA A 55 11.96 3.33 -1.29
N VAL A 56 11.02 2.78 -2.04
CA VAL A 56 10.75 3.13 -3.42
C VAL A 56 9.35 3.68 -3.50
N LEU A 57 9.21 4.86 -4.10
CA LEU A 57 7.92 5.37 -4.53
C LEU A 57 7.43 4.53 -5.69
N VAL A 58 6.25 3.92 -5.54
CA VAL A 58 5.69 2.96 -6.51
C VAL A 58 5.46 3.60 -7.88
N HIS A 59 5.03 4.86 -7.87
CA HIS A 59 4.59 5.61 -9.05
C HIS A 59 5.75 6.22 -9.85
N SER A 60 6.85 6.62 -9.20
CA SER A 60 8.03 7.18 -9.87
C SER A 60 9.21 6.20 -10.00
N GLY A 61 9.23 5.16 -9.18
CA GLY A 61 10.40 4.28 -9.01
C GLY A 61 11.56 4.94 -8.26
N GLU A 62 11.37 6.15 -7.75
CA GLU A 62 12.39 6.90 -7.02
C GLU A 62 12.74 6.19 -5.70
N ARG A 63 14.05 6.05 -5.45
CA ARG A 63 14.58 5.50 -4.20
C ARG A 63 14.81 6.60 -3.18
N LEU A 64 14.24 6.42 -2.01
CA LEU A 64 14.35 7.29 -0.85
C LEU A 64 15.16 6.57 0.24
N GLN A 65 16.21 7.23 0.73
CA GLN A 65 16.90 6.76 1.93
C GLN A 65 16.07 7.17 3.15
N LEU A 66 15.60 6.19 3.93
CA LEU A 66 14.76 6.43 5.11
C LEU A 66 15.54 6.41 6.43
N LEU A 67 16.85 6.13 6.41
CA LEU A 67 17.67 6.22 7.61
C LEU A 67 18.53 7.46 7.60
N GLN A 68 18.52 8.15 8.73
CA GLN A 68 19.49 9.17 9.03
C GLN A 68 20.76 8.52 9.57
N ASP A 69 21.91 8.84 8.96
CA ASP A 69 23.22 8.57 9.53
C ASP A 69 23.44 9.53 10.71
N LEU A 70 23.46 8.98 11.93
CA LEU A 70 23.68 9.74 13.16
C LEU A 70 25.18 9.94 13.48
N GLY A 71 26.06 9.52 12.56
CA GLY A 71 27.50 9.66 12.66
C GLY A 71 28.21 8.42 13.25
N PRO A 72 29.55 8.37 13.15
CA PRO A 72 30.36 7.17 13.40
C PRO A 72 30.38 6.65 14.85
N LEU A 73 29.77 7.37 15.80
CA LEU A 73 29.70 6.99 17.22
C LEU A 73 28.30 6.52 17.65
N ALA A 74 27.29 6.63 16.78
CA ALA A 74 25.94 6.19 17.07
C ALA A 74 25.78 4.70 16.74
N THR A 75 25.43 3.86 17.72
CA THR A 75 25.24 2.40 17.54
C THR A 75 23.90 2.04 16.89
N GLY A 76 23.28 2.97 16.17
CA GLY A 76 21.99 2.77 15.53
C GLY A 76 21.65 3.88 14.56
N CYS A 77 21.12 3.50 13.40
CA CYS A 77 20.51 4.41 12.46
C CYS A 77 19.06 4.65 12.86
N ARG A 78 18.60 5.91 12.84
CA ARG A 78 17.22 6.26 13.17
C ARG A 78 16.41 6.48 11.90
N LEU A 79 15.16 6.04 11.91
CA LEU A 79 14.20 6.36 10.85
C LEU A 79 14.06 7.88 10.73
N ASP A 80 14.32 8.40 9.55
CA ASP A 80 14.10 9.81 9.22
C ASP A 80 12.60 10.04 8.99
N VAL A 81 11.94 10.51 10.05
CA VAL A 81 10.51 10.81 10.03
C VAL A 81 10.19 11.92 9.03
N GLY A 82 11.11 12.85 8.79
CA GLY A 82 10.93 13.93 7.82
C GLY A 82 10.88 13.39 6.38
N GLN A 83 11.80 12.49 6.05
CA GLN A 83 11.81 11.80 4.76
C GLN A 83 10.55 10.94 4.56
N LEU A 84 10.09 10.25 5.60
CA LEU A 84 8.85 9.47 5.53
C LEU A 84 7.62 10.36 5.29
N LEU A 85 7.52 11.51 5.96
CA LEU A 85 6.43 12.47 5.78
C LEU A 85 6.46 13.15 4.39
N SER A 86 7.66 13.45 3.89
CA SER A 86 7.87 13.95 2.53
C SER A 86 7.40 12.92 1.50
N ALA A 87 7.82 11.66 1.65
CA ALA A 87 7.35 10.54 0.83
C ALA A 87 5.83 10.39 0.90
N GLY A 88 5.25 10.49 2.10
CA GLY A 88 3.80 10.47 2.29
C GLY A 88 3.10 11.58 1.52
N SER A 89 3.61 12.81 1.58
CA SER A 89 3.07 13.94 0.83
C SER A 89 3.12 13.73 -0.69
N GLN A 90 4.20 13.13 -1.20
CA GLN A 90 4.32 12.78 -2.62
C GLN A 90 3.30 11.72 -3.03
N VAL A 91 3.12 10.67 -2.22
CA VAL A 91 2.08 9.67 -2.46
C VAL A 91 0.69 10.29 -2.42
N ALA A 92 0.41 11.18 -1.47
CA ALA A 92 -0.86 11.88 -1.38
C ALA A 92 -1.15 12.72 -2.64
N GLY A 93 -0.15 13.47 -3.14
CA GLY A 93 -0.28 14.20 -4.40
C GLY A 93 -0.47 13.26 -5.60
N ALA A 94 0.16 12.08 -5.61
CA ALA A 94 -0.04 11.09 -6.65
C ALA A 94 -1.45 10.48 -6.62
N ILE A 95 -2.03 10.28 -5.42
CA ILE A 95 -3.43 9.88 -5.24
C ILE A 95 -4.36 10.95 -5.83
N ASP A 96 -4.16 12.22 -5.51
CA ASP A 96 -5.01 13.33 -5.99
C ASP A 96 -4.99 13.50 -7.52
N GLN A 97 -3.89 13.09 -8.16
CA GLN A 97 -3.76 13.08 -9.62
C GLN A 97 -4.44 11.88 -10.30
N GLY A 98 -5.06 10.99 -9.51
CA GLY A 98 -5.70 9.75 -9.94
C GLY A 98 -4.77 8.54 -9.81
N ALA A 99 -5.22 7.50 -9.10
CA ALA A 99 -4.53 6.23 -8.99
C ALA A 99 -5.52 5.07 -9.06
N ASP A 100 -5.06 3.93 -9.57
CA ASP A 100 -5.90 2.72 -9.66
C ASP A 100 -5.77 1.85 -8.40
N LEU A 101 -4.66 2.00 -7.68
CA LEU A 101 -4.33 1.18 -6.50
C LEU A 101 -3.32 1.91 -5.62
N LEU A 102 -3.53 1.90 -4.31
CA LEU A 102 -2.55 2.28 -3.31
C LEU A 102 -1.84 1.04 -2.73
N ILE A 103 -0.51 1.05 -2.73
CA ILE A 103 0.34 0.01 -2.13
C ILE A 103 1.15 0.60 -0.98
N ILE A 104 0.95 0.09 0.24
CA ILE A 104 1.73 0.45 1.42
C ILE A 104 2.48 -0.78 1.93
N ASN A 105 3.80 -0.70 2.09
CA ASN A 105 4.55 -1.88 2.50
C ASN A 105 4.34 -2.27 3.97
N ARG A 106 4.39 -1.39 4.98
CA ARG A 106 4.31 -1.90 6.35
C ARG A 106 3.49 -1.08 7.33
N PHE A 107 2.50 -1.74 7.93
CA PHE A 107 1.81 -1.28 9.12
C PHE A 107 2.71 -1.47 10.35
N GLY A 108 3.34 -0.39 10.78
CA GLY A 108 4.21 -0.35 11.95
C GLY A 108 3.50 0.15 13.21
N LYS A 109 4.30 0.42 14.24
CA LYS A 109 3.80 0.96 15.52
C LYS A 109 3.19 2.35 15.36
N GLN A 110 3.77 3.19 14.51
CA GLN A 110 3.26 4.56 14.29
C GLN A 110 1.89 4.50 13.61
N GLU A 111 1.75 3.64 12.60
CA GLU A 111 0.51 3.45 11.85
C GLU A 111 -0.61 2.87 12.74
N SER A 112 -0.27 1.95 13.65
CA SER A 112 -1.23 1.45 14.65
C SER A 112 -1.74 2.49 15.64
N GLU A 113 -0.98 3.58 15.84
CA GLU A 113 -1.38 4.72 16.65
C GLU A 113 -2.06 5.83 15.81
N GLY A 114 -2.36 5.55 14.53
CA GLY A 114 -2.96 6.52 13.60
C GLY A 114 -2.00 7.59 13.09
N LYS A 115 -0.69 7.38 13.22
CA LYS A 115 0.38 8.29 12.75
C LYS A 115 1.08 7.73 11.51
N GLY A 116 2.09 8.44 11.01
CA GLY A 116 2.91 7.97 9.89
C GLY A 116 2.13 8.01 8.58
N LEU A 117 1.96 6.85 7.95
CA LEU A 117 1.31 6.73 6.64
C LEU A 117 -0.18 6.37 6.70
N SER A 118 -0.78 6.29 7.89
CA SER A 118 -2.21 5.99 8.09
C SER A 118 -3.15 6.91 7.30
N PHE A 119 -2.82 8.21 7.21
CA PHE A 119 -3.63 9.20 6.49
C PHE A 119 -3.74 8.92 4.99
N LEU A 120 -2.80 8.17 4.40
CA LEU A 120 -2.87 7.77 2.99
C LEU A 120 -3.95 6.72 2.76
N ILE A 121 -4.20 5.86 3.74
CA ILE A 121 -5.25 4.85 3.68
C ILE A 121 -6.61 5.55 3.66
N ASP A 122 -6.84 6.47 4.61
CA ASP A 122 -8.06 7.27 4.68
C ASP A 122 -8.30 8.07 3.39
N ARG A 123 -7.24 8.70 2.86
CA ARG A 123 -7.30 9.47 1.62
C ARG A 123 -7.63 8.61 0.40
N ALA A 124 -7.04 7.42 0.28
CA ALA A 124 -7.32 6.52 -0.84
C ALA A 124 -8.74 5.96 -0.76
N LEU A 125 -9.19 5.55 0.43
CA LEU A 125 -10.57 5.07 0.63
C LEU A 125 -11.60 6.17 0.32
N SER A 126 -11.32 7.41 0.72
CA SER A 126 -12.17 8.57 0.39
C SER A 126 -12.24 8.89 -1.11
N ALA A 127 -11.30 8.36 -1.90
CA ALA A 127 -11.23 8.52 -3.34
C ALA A 127 -11.66 7.24 -4.09
N ASP A 128 -12.26 6.26 -3.38
CA ASP A 128 -12.64 4.94 -3.91
C ASP A 128 -11.48 4.17 -4.55
N ILE A 129 -10.26 4.40 -4.07
CA ILE A 129 -9.04 3.74 -4.54
C ILE A 129 -8.78 2.51 -3.66
N PRO A 130 -8.70 1.30 -4.23
CA PRO A 130 -8.32 0.10 -3.49
C PRO A 130 -6.94 0.26 -2.84
N VAL A 131 -6.78 -0.33 -1.66
CA VAL A 131 -5.58 -0.25 -0.84
C VAL A 131 -5.11 -1.65 -0.49
N VAL A 132 -3.82 -1.91 -0.72
CA VAL A 132 -3.14 -3.07 -0.15
C VAL A 132 -2.02 -2.63 0.79
N ILE A 133 -2.00 -3.21 1.99
CA ILE A 133 -0.97 -2.98 2.99
C ILE A 133 -0.33 -4.29 3.44
N ALA A 134 0.99 -4.36 3.63
CA ALA A 134 1.58 -5.52 4.32
C ALA A 134 1.55 -5.35 5.84
N VAL A 135 1.12 -6.42 6.51
CA VAL A 135 0.88 -6.46 7.95
C VAL A 135 1.60 -7.67 8.53
N PRO A 136 2.54 -7.50 9.48
CA PRO A 136 3.16 -8.65 10.12
C PRO A 136 2.11 -9.41 10.93
N ARG A 137 2.17 -10.75 10.91
CA ARG A 137 1.17 -11.62 11.55
C ARG A 137 0.89 -11.25 13.01
N HIS A 138 1.90 -10.82 13.77
CA HIS A 138 1.76 -10.44 15.17
C HIS A 138 1.06 -9.07 15.40
N ARG A 139 0.87 -8.25 14.37
CA ARG A 139 0.12 -6.97 14.42
C ARG A 139 -1.22 -7.04 13.71
N PHE A 140 -1.64 -8.22 13.27
CA PHE A 140 -2.88 -8.36 12.53
C PHE A 140 -4.10 -7.94 13.36
N ASP A 141 -4.10 -8.22 14.67
CA ASP A 141 -5.21 -7.79 15.54
C ASP A 141 -5.27 -6.27 15.69
N ASP A 142 -4.12 -5.59 15.72
CA ASP A 142 -4.06 -4.12 15.74
C ASP A 142 -4.54 -3.53 14.41
N TRP A 143 -4.20 -4.18 13.30
CA TRP A 143 -4.69 -3.83 11.97
C TRP A 143 -6.21 -3.95 11.87
N ILE A 144 -6.79 -5.05 12.36
CA ILE A 144 -8.25 -5.25 12.33
C ILE A 144 -8.98 -4.17 13.13
N LYS A 145 -8.43 -3.74 14.28
CA LYS A 145 -8.97 -2.61 15.05
C LYS A 145 -8.88 -1.30 14.29
N PHE A 146 -7.74 -1.06 13.62
CA PHE A 146 -7.54 0.14 12.80
C PHE A 146 -8.51 0.22 11.62
N ALA A 147 -8.71 -0.92 10.94
CA ALA A 147 -9.61 -1.03 9.79
C ALA A 147 -11.09 -1.18 10.17
N ASP A 148 -11.44 -1.12 11.46
CA ASP A 148 -12.78 -1.39 11.98
C ASP A 148 -13.39 -2.70 11.45
N GLY A 149 -12.55 -3.73 11.30
CA GLY A 149 -12.92 -5.02 10.72
C GLY A 149 -13.10 -5.06 9.19
N MET A 150 -13.03 -3.93 8.50
CA MET A 150 -13.26 -3.82 7.05
C MET A 150 -11.99 -4.10 6.24
N SER A 151 -11.41 -5.29 6.36
CA SER A 151 -10.23 -5.67 5.58
C SER A 151 -10.20 -7.14 5.17
N VAL A 152 -9.80 -7.40 3.93
CA VAL A 152 -9.53 -8.76 3.44
C VAL A 152 -8.15 -9.21 3.90
N LYS A 153 -8.08 -10.35 4.56
CA LYS A 153 -6.81 -11.00 4.89
C LYS A 153 -6.27 -11.78 3.68
N LEU A 154 -5.10 -11.40 3.19
CA LEU A 154 -4.39 -12.10 2.12
C LEU A 154 -3.16 -12.82 2.68
N ASN A 155 -2.87 -14.00 2.14
CA ASN A 155 -1.59 -14.66 2.37
C ASN A 155 -0.49 -13.88 1.65
N CYS A 156 0.70 -13.76 2.25
CA CYS A 156 1.88 -13.15 1.63
C CYS A 156 2.41 -13.94 0.42
N THR A 157 1.64 -13.95 -0.65
CA THR A 157 1.87 -14.69 -1.88
C THR A 157 1.38 -13.85 -3.05
N ARG A 158 2.07 -13.96 -4.18
CA ARG A 158 1.70 -13.25 -5.40
C ARG A 158 0.30 -13.63 -5.90
N ALA A 159 -0.03 -14.92 -5.86
CA ALA A 159 -1.32 -15.41 -6.31
C ALA A 159 -2.50 -14.79 -5.54
N ALA A 160 -2.39 -14.62 -4.22
CA ALA A 160 -3.45 -14.00 -3.42
C ALA A 160 -3.68 -12.53 -3.80
N LEU A 161 -2.60 -11.77 -4.08
CA LEU A 161 -2.70 -10.39 -4.55
C LEU A 161 -3.37 -10.27 -5.91
N GLU A 162 -3.00 -11.13 -6.86
CA GLU A 162 -3.61 -11.13 -8.20
C GLU A 162 -5.09 -11.45 -8.16
N VAL A 163 -5.50 -12.45 -7.36
CA VAL A 163 -6.90 -12.83 -7.21
C VAL A 163 -7.71 -11.69 -6.61
N TRP A 164 -7.20 -11.05 -5.56
CA TRP A 164 -7.86 -9.90 -4.95
C TRP A 164 -7.97 -8.73 -5.93
N TRP A 165 -6.87 -8.36 -6.60
CA TRP A 165 -6.83 -7.26 -7.56
C TRP A 165 -7.79 -7.49 -8.72
N ALA A 166 -7.84 -8.69 -9.28
CA ALA A 166 -8.79 -9.03 -10.34
C ALA A 166 -10.25 -8.85 -9.89
N GLY A 167 -10.57 -9.17 -8.63
CA GLY A 167 -11.90 -8.96 -8.05
C GLY A 167 -12.28 -7.50 -7.94
N VAL A 168 -11.42 -6.68 -7.33
CA VAL A 168 -11.71 -5.24 -7.09
C VAL A 168 -11.66 -4.41 -8.38
N SER A 169 -10.71 -4.70 -9.28
CA SER A 169 -10.59 -3.96 -10.56
C SER A 169 -11.74 -4.25 -11.52
N ALA A 170 -12.26 -5.48 -11.56
CA ALA A 170 -13.45 -5.80 -12.33
C ALA A 170 -14.69 -5.03 -11.84
N ARG A 171 -14.80 -4.83 -10.51
CA ARG A 171 -15.88 -4.04 -9.93
C ARG A 171 -15.75 -2.57 -10.26
N ALA A 172 -14.58 -1.97 -10.07
CA ALA A 172 -14.35 -0.57 -10.44
C ALA A 172 -14.73 -0.34 -11.92
N ALA A 173 -14.35 -1.26 -12.81
CA ALA A 173 -14.74 -1.23 -14.21
C ALA A 173 -16.25 -1.37 -14.44
N SER A 174 -17.00 -2.09 -13.59
CA SER A 174 -18.46 -2.20 -13.67
C SER A 174 -19.19 -0.97 -13.12
N VAL A 175 -18.71 -0.37 -12.02
CA VAL A 175 -19.31 0.83 -11.42
C VAL A 175 -19.19 2.03 -12.36
N VAL A 176 -18.01 2.23 -12.95
CA VAL A 176 -17.79 3.29 -13.96
C VAL A 176 -18.69 3.12 -15.20
N ARG A 177 -19.10 1.88 -15.53
CA ARG A 177 -20.02 1.61 -16.64
C ARG A 177 -21.48 1.90 -16.29
N ASP A 178 -21.87 1.71 -15.03
CA ASP A 178 -23.26 1.92 -14.58
C ASP A 178 -23.58 3.43 -14.46
N ASP A 179 -22.62 4.24 -13.97
CA ASP A 179 -22.76 5.70 -13.87
C ASP A 179 -22.90 6.42 -15.24
N HIS A 180 -22.55 5.75 -16.34
CA HIS A 180 -22.70 6.28 -17.70
C HIS A 180 -24.02 5.88 -18.39
N VAL A 181 -24.93 5.18 -17.71
CA VAL A 181 -26.28 4.88 -18.23
C VAL A 181 -27.26 5.95 -17.74
N THR A 182 -27.03 7.21 -18.10
CA THR A 182 -28.10 8.22 -18.04
C THR A 182 -29.01 7.99 -19.25
N VAL A 183 -30.05 7.16 -19.06
CA VAL A 183 -31.14 7.02 -20.04
C VAL A 183 -31.83 8.37 -20.18
N CYS A 184 -31.58 9.07 -21.28
CA CYS A 184 -32.46 10.12 -21.79
C CYS A 184 -33.76 9.46 -22.27
N GLU A 185 -34.71 9.22 -21.35
CA GLU A 185 -36.10 9.01 -21.76
C GLU A 185 -36.72 10.38 -22.07
N VAL A 186 -36.59 10.80 -23.33
CA VAL A 186 -37.54 11.72 -23.96
C VAL A 186 -38.68 10.87 -24.46
N VAL A 187 -39.76 10.78 -23.69
CA VAL A 187 -41.04 10.27 -24.20
C VAL A 187 -42.00 11.45 -24.36
N LYS A 188 -42.56 11.50 -25.57
CA LYS A 188 -43.25 12.58 -26.26
C LYS A 188 -44.75 12.59 -25.94
#